data_AF-A0A6A6GUT6-F1
#
_entry.id   AF-A0A6A6GUT6-F1
#
_cell.length_a   1.000
_cell.length_b   1.000
_cell.length_c   1.000
_cell.angle_alpha   90.00
_cell.angle_beta   90.00
_cell.angle_gamma   90.00
#
_symmetry.space_group_name_H-M   'P 1'
#
loop_
_entity.id
_entity.type
_entity.pdbx_description
1 polymer ?
#
loop_
_entity_poly.entity_id
_entity_poly.type
_entity_poly.pdbx_seq_one_letter_code
_entity_poly.pdbx_strand_id
1 'polypeptide(L)'
;MPPKDKYTDPKLRDEVKEEIHESDKGGAPGQWSARKAQMMASEYKKRGGGYTTDKDQGQDESQKNLSKWGEEEWQTKEGSGNAKKEDGTEKRYLPKKAWEQMSEEEKQATDDKKQEESKEGKQFVSNTQKAKNARENANKEESENFEGRKQKQSGGAKSKKGQAADNDEQEDEADDDAEAAEEEGYDYDEAQDGEFNEDEVDDDDDEDVDEEEVQGEDDEDEDDAEVADEGEKEPRGQKRGRGKQSGGSNKKQKDNSGKGKQNGTVGSKHDPADAPAPAGSKDRLPGKGQKVVWKSLPGYVDGEVVEVLYDQKEVDGKQVKAKKDDPRIVLKSSSSGKICVHKPDAIYFDD
;
A
#
# COMPACT_ATOMS: atom_id res chain seq x y z
N MET A 1 11.45 8.23 3.56
CA MET A 1 10.42 8.34 4.61
C MET A 1 10.06 9.81 4.80
N PRO A 2 8.77 10.16 4.99
CA PRO A 2 8.36 11.55 5.14
C PRO A 2 9.01 12.19 6.38
N PRO A 3 9.26 13.52 6.36
CA PRO A 3 9.88 14.22 7.46
C PRO A 3 9.04 14.12 8.74
N LYS A 4 9.73 14.08 9.88
CA LYS A 4 9.12 13.84 11.20
C LYS A 4 8.05 14.87 11.55
N ASP A 5 8.17 16.09 11.06
CA ASP A 5 7.26 17.21 11.32
C ASP A 5 5.85 17.03 10.71
N LYS A 6 5.69 16.06 9.79
CA LYS A 6 4.39 15.70 9.21
C LYS A 6 3.52 14.85 10.16
N TYR A 7 4.06 14.40 11.29
CA TYR A 7 3.40 13.50 12.23
C TYR A 7 3.00 14.22 13.51
N THR A 8 1.79 13.96 14.02
CA THR A 8 1.29 14.57 15.27
C THR A 8 2.10 14.14 16.49
N ASP A 9 2.63 12.91 16.48
CA ASP A 9 3.53 12.40 17.52
C ASP A 9 4.76 11.70 16.87
N PRO A 10 5.84 12.46 16.61
CA PRO A 10 7.05 11.90 16.00
C PRO A 10 7.73 10.83 16.85
N LYS A 11 7.61 10.88 18.17
CA LYS A 11 8.24 9.91 19.08
C LYS A 11 7.51 8.58 19.02
N LEU A 12 6.17 8.61 19.07
CA LEU A 12 5.34 7.42 18.89
C LEU A 12 5.63 6.76 17.54
N ARG A 13 5.78 7.55 16.48
CA ARG A 13 6.11 7.05 15.14
C ARG A 13 7.45 6.32 15.11
N ASP A 14 8.49 6.87 15.75
CA ASP A 14 9.80 6.21 15.82
C ASP A 14 9.74 4.92 16.66
N GLU A 15 9.00 4.89 17.76
CA GLU A 15 8.77 3.67 18.55
C GLU A 15 8.06 2.58 17.74
N VAL A 16 6.95 2.92 17.06
CA VAL A 16 6.23 1.96 16.20
C VAL A 16 7.12 1.48 15.06
N LYS A 17 7.95 2.36 14.49
CA LYS A 17 8.90 1.98 13.45
C LYS A 17 9.92 0.96 13.95
N GLU A 18 10.54 1.19 15.10
CA GLU A 18 11.54 0.27 15.66
C GLU A 18 10.92 -1.08 16.00
N GLU A 19 9.75 -1.08 16.66
CA GLU A 19 9.02 -2.31 17.01
C GLU A 19 8.69 -3.16 15.78
N ILE A 20 8.26 -2.52 14.68
CA ILE A 20 7.91 -3.23 13.44
C ILE A 20 9.15 -3.65 12.66
N HIS A 21 10.20 -2.84 12.70
CA HIS A 21 11.47 -3.20 12.09
C HIS A 21 12.02 -4.47 12.73
N GLU A 22 11.96 -4.59 14.06
CA GLU A 22 12.42 -5.74 14.82
C GLU A 22 11.46 -6.94 14.79
N SER A 23 10.18 -6.71 14.51
CA SER A 23 9.21 -7.79 14.38
C SER A 23 9.54 -8.73 13.20
N ASP A 24 9.18 -9.99 13.39
CA ASP A 24 9.17 -11.07 12.39
C ASP A 24 7.96 -11.01 11.44
N LYS A 25 7.05 -10.05 11.64
CA LYS A 25 5.87 -9.85 10.79
C LYS A 25 6.18 -8.93 9.63
N GLY A 26 5.73 -9.35 8.44
CA GLY A 26 5.89 -8.59 7.20
C GLY A 26 7.30 -8.63 6.62
N GLY A 27 8.19 -9.49 7.12
CA GLY A 27 9.56 -9.63 6.63
C GLY A 27 10.49 -10.11 7.72
N ALA A 28 11.77 -10.28 7.40
CA ALA A 28 12.77 -10.68 8.39
C ALA A 28 12.96 -9.59 9.48
N PRO A 29 13.18 -9.98 10.74
CA PRO A 29 13.57 -9.07 11.82
C PRO A 29 14.79 -8.21 11.46
N GLY A 30 14.69 -6.91 11.69
CA GLY A 30 15.72 -5.93 11.34
C GLY A 30 15.81 -5.58 9.85
N GLN A 31 14.80 -5.92 9.05
CA GLN A 31 14.65 -5.49 7.66
C GLN A 31 13.38 -4.64 7.50
N TRP A 32 13.41 -3.69 6.57
CA TRP A 32 12.25 -2.87 6.21
C TRP A 32 11.64 -3.38 4.89
N SER A 33 10.32 -3.53 4.85
CA SER A 33 9.57 -4.03 3.69
C SER A 33 8.29 -3.21 3.48
N ALA A 34 7.68 -3.32 2.30
CA ALA A 34 6.39 -2.70 2.01
C ALA A 34 5.30 -3.11 3.03
N ARG A 35 5.23 -4.40 3.38
CA ARG A 35 4.26 -4.90 4.35
C ARG A 35 4.50 -4.34 5.76
N LYS A 36 5.77 -4.16 6.16
CA LYS A 36 6.13 -3.50 7.42
C LYS A 36 5.75 -2.02 7.41
N ALA A 37 5.95 -1.31 6.30
CA ALA A 37 5.51 0.08 6.17
C ALA A 37 3.99 0.22 6.33
N GLN A 38 3.20 -0.68 5.72
CA GLN A 38 1.75 -0.73 5.90
C GLN A 38 1.36 -0.97 7.36
N MET A 39 2.01 -1.93 8.03
CA MET A 39 1.75 -2.19 9.45
C MET A 39 2.13 -1.01 10.33
N MET A 40 3.22 -0.29 10.03
CA MET A 40 3.63 0.90 10.77
C MET A 40 2.60 2.01 10.68
N ALA A 41 2.11 2.29 9.48
CA ALA A 41 1.05 3.27 9.30
C ALA A 41 -0.22 2.89 10.09
N SER A 42 -0.62 1.61 10.04
CA SER A 42 -1.79 1.09 10.77
C SER A 42 -1.62 1.20 12.29
N GLU A 43 -0.49 0.75 12.83
CA GLU A 43 -0.22 0.75 14.27
C GLU A 43 -0.02 2.16 14.82
N TYR A 44 0.67 3.03 14.08
CA TYR A 44 0.79 4.44 14.43
C TYR A 44 -0.60 5.08 14.55
N LYS A 45 -1.49 4.85 13.56
CA LYS A 45 -2.89 5.32 13.61
C LYS A 45 -3.67 4.73 14.78
N LYS A 46 -3.54 3.42 15.04
CA LYS A 46 -4.21 2.74 16.17
C LYS A 46 -3.78 3.28 17.52
N ARG A 47 -2.50 3.66 17.67
CA ARG A 47 -1.96 4.26 18.91
C ARG A 47 -2.27 5.76 19.04
N GLY A 48 -3.15 6.30 18.19
CA GLY A 48 -3.59 7.70 18.24
C GLY A 48 -2.67 8.68 17.50
N GLY A 49 -1.69 8.17 16.75
CA GLY A 49 -0.88 8.96 15.85
C GLY A 49 -1.66 9.41 14.62
N GLY A 50 -1.43 10.64 14.20
CA GLY A 50 -2.00 11.25 13.00
C GLY A 50 -0.96 12.06 12.24
N TYR A 51 -1.44 12.81 11.25
CA TYR A 51 -0.63 13.73 10.46
C TYR A 51 -0.97 15.18 10.84
N THR A 52 0.03 16.06 10.82
CA THR A 52 -0.13 17.48 11.21
C THR A 52 -0.78 18.32 10.12
N THR A 53 -0.65 17.88 8.87
CA THR A 53 -1.24 18.52 7.70
C THR A 53 -2.49 17.78 7.27
N ASP A 54 -3.54 18.53 6.94
CA ASP A 54 -4.71 17.98 6.24
C ASP A 54 -4.29 17.33 4.92
N LYS A 55 -5.01 16.28 4.51
CA LYS A 55 -4.69 15.50 3.31
C LYS A 55 -4.56 16.40 2.08
N ASP A 56 -5.45 17.39 1.93
CA ASP A 56 -5.45 18.32 0.79
C ASP A 56 -4.30 19.35 0.81
N GLN A 57 -3.77 19.67 1.99
CA GLN A 57 -2.70 20.66 2.16
C GLN A 57 -1.31 20.03 2.24
N GLY A 58 -1.23 18.77 2.66
CA GLY A 58 0.01 18.02 2.85
C GLY A 58 0.47 17.20 1.65
N GLN A 59 -0.35 17.07 0.61
CA GLN A 59 -0.01 16.39 -0.63
C GLN A 59 0.97 17.21 -1.49
N ASP A 60 2.09 16.59 -1.85
CA ASP A 60 2.96 17.09 -2.91
C ASP A 60 2.33 16.90 -4.30
N GLU A 61 2.97 17.44 -5.34
CA GLU A 61 2.45 17.39 -6.72
C GLU A 61 2.29 15.96 -7.24
N SER A 62 3.21 15.04 -6.91
CA SER A 62 3.09 13.64 -7.33
C SER A 62 1.89 12.96 -6.69
N GLN A 63 1.61 13.24 -5.40
CA GLN A 63 0.47 12.68 -4.69
C GLN A 63 -0.87 13.25 -5.20
N LYS A 64 -0.89 14.51 -5.61
CA LYS A 64 -2.04 15.12 -6.29
C LYS A 64 -2.27 14.48 -7.64
N ASN A 65 -1.20 14.28 -8.42
CA ASN A 65 -1.27 13.61 -9.72
C ASN A 65 -1.76 12.16 -9.59
N LEU A 66 -1.32 11.41 -8.58
CA LEU A 66 -1.83 10.06 -8.30
C LEU A 66 -3.31 10.07 -7.92
N SER A 67 -3.75 11.05 -7.15
CA SER A 67 -5.16 11.18 -6.76
C SER A 67 -6.02 11.45 -7.99
N LYS A 68 -5.60 12.41 -8.82
CA LYS A 68 -6.24 12.73 -10.10
C LYS A 68 -6.27 11.53 -11.04
N TRP A 69 -5.14 10.85 -11.23
CA TRP A 69 -5.02 9.65 -12.05
C TRP A 69 -5.95 8.53 -11.59
N GLY A 70 -6.16 8.37 -10.27
CA GLY A 70 -7.09 7.40 -9.71
C GLY A 70 -8.57 7.81 -9.83
N GLU A 71 -8.86 9.10 -10.00
CA GLU A 71 -10.21 9.62 -10.27
C GLU A 71 -10.60 9.53 -11.75
N GLU A 72 -9.63 9.35 -12.66
CA GLU A 72 -9.89 9.18 -14.09
C GLU A 72 -10.69 7.88 -14.37
N GLU A 73 -11.67 7.96 -15.27
CA GLU A 73 -12.42 6.79 -15.73
C GLU A 73 -11.59 6.00 -16.74
N TRP A 74 -10.77 5.06 -16.27
CA TRP A 74 -9.95 4.20 -17.13
C TRP A 74 -10.76 3.08 -17.77
N GLN A 75 -10.69 2.97 -19.10
CA GLN A 75 -11.44 1.98 -19.85
C GLN A 75 -10.76 1.58 -21.17
N THR A 76 -11.22 0.47 -21.72
CA THR A 76 -10.93 0.07 -23.11
C THR A 76 -11.79 0.85 -24.10
N LYS A 77 -11.50 0.73 -25.41
CA LYS A 77 -12.29 1.35 -26.49
C LYS A 77 -13.81 1.10 -26.36
N GLU A 78 -14.21 -0.08 -25.88
CA GLU A 78 -15.61 -0.50 -25.74
C GLU A 78 -16.26 -0.05 -24.41
N GLY A 79 -15.50 0.62 -23.53
CA GLY A 79 -15.97 1.03 -22.20
C GLY A 79 -15.83 -0.04 -21.11
N SER A 80 -15.16 -1.17 -21.40
CA SER A 80 -14.86 -2.18 -20.37
C SER A 80 -13.67 -1.76 -19.51
N GLY A 81 -13.78 -1.95 -18.19
CA GLY A 81 -12.68 -1.78 -17.23
C GLY A 81 -11.65 -2.93 -17.24
N ASN A 82 -11.91 -4.01 -17.99
CA ASN A 82 -10.95 -5.11 -18.16
C ASN A 82 -10.30 -5.04 -19.55
N ALA A 83 -8.98 -4.88 -19.56
CA ALA A 83 -8.15 -4.85 -20.76
C ALA A 83 -7.61 -6.23 -21.16
N LYS A 84 -7.46 -7.17 -20.22
CA LYS A 84 -6.88 -8.49 -20.48
C LYS A 84 -7.93 -9.43 -21.06
N LYS A 85 -7.61 -10.04 -22.19
CA LYS A 85 -8.46 -11.04 -22.85
C LYS A 85 -8.06 -12.45 -22.44
N GLU A 86 -8.98 -13.40 -22.65
CA GLU A 86 -8.77 -14.83 -22.35
C GLU A 86 -7.68 -15.46 -23.24
N ASP A 87 -7.44 -14.90 -24.42
CA ASP A 87 -6.41 -15.33 -25.36
C ASP A 87 -4.99 -14.82 -24.99
N GLY A 88 -4.85 -14.14 -23.84
CA GLY A 88 -3.58 -13.57 -23.37
C GLY A 88 -3.24 -12.21 -23.97
N THR A 89 -4.03 -11.72 -24.92
CA THR A 89 -3.84 -10.40 -25.52
C THR A 89 -4.43 -9.32 -24.64
N GLU A 90 -3.91 -8.10 -24.77
CA GLU A 90 -4.38 -6.97 -24.00
C GLU A 90 -4.94 -5.89 -24.94
N LYS A 91 -6.09 -5.33 -24.58
CA LYS A 91 -6.67 -4.14 -25.23
C LYS A 91 -5.97 -2.88 -24.71
N ARG A 92 -6.02 -1.81 -25.50
CA ARG A 92 -5.52 -0.50 -25.04
C ARG A 92 -6.39 -0.01 -23.90
N TYR A 93 -5.74 0.44 -22.83
CA TYR A 93 -6.38 1.01 -21.65
C TYR A 93 -6.01 2.49 -21.52
N LEU A 94 -7.01 3.36 -21.67
CA LEU A 94 -6.85 4.81 -21.67
C LEU A 94 -8.00 5.47 -20.91
N PRO A 95 -7.82 6.71 -20.42
CA PRO A 95 -8.90 7.48 -19.84
C PRO A 95 -10.04 7.70 -20.84
N LYS A 96 -11.28 7.62 -20.38
CA LYS A 96 -12.49 7.82 -21.19
C LYS A 96 -12.48 9.14 -21.98
N LYS A 97 -12.06 10.24 -21.35
CA LYS A 97 -11.93 11.55 -22.02
C LYS A 97 -10.93 11.51 -23.19
N ALA A 98 -9.83 10.77 -23.04
CA ALA A 98 -8.86 10.60 -24.13
C ALA A 98 -9.48 9.81 -25.29
N TRP A 99 -10.30 8.81 -25.00
CA TRP A 99 -11.09 8.15 -26.04
C TRP A 99 -12.06 9.13 -26.72
N GLU A 100 -12.81 9.96 -25.98
CA GLU A 100 -13.77 10.91 -26.55
C GLU A 100 -13.14 11.93 -27.53
N GLN A 101 -11.85 12.24 -27.37
CA GLN A 101 -11.10 13.14 -28.24
C GLN A 101 -10.51 12.47 -29.50
N MET A 102 -10.67 11.15 -29.68
CA MET A 102 -10.17 10.42 -30.86
C MET A 102 -11.30 9.97 -31.79
N SER A 103 -11.03 9.92 -33.10
CA SER A 103 -11.94 9.32 -34.08
C SER A 103 -11.99 7.80 -33.93
N GLU A 104 -13.09 7.13 -34.34
CA GLU A 104 -13.20 5.66 -34.22
C GLU A 104 -12.06 4.90 -34.91
N GLU A 105 -11.52 5.47 -35.99
CA GLU A 105 -10.37 4.97 -36.74
C GLU A 105 -9.09 5.07 -35.90
N GLU A 106 -8.83 6.23 -35.29
CA GLU A 106 -7.68 6.43 -34.39
C GLU A 106 -7.77 5.52 -33.16
N LYS A 107 -9.00 5.33 -32.65
CA LYS A 107 -9.24 4.41 -31.53
C LYS A 107 -8.92 2.97 -31.89
N GLN A 108 -9.35 2.55 -33.07
CA GLN A 108 -9.11 1.20 -33.58
C GLN A 108 -7.61 0.97 -33.79
N ALA A 109 -6.93 1.90 -34.45
CA ALA A 109 -5.50 1.79 -34.74
C ALA A 109 -4.64 1.66 -33.47
N THR A 110 -4.96 2.42 -32.40
CA THR A 110 -4.19 2.31 -31.15
C THR A 110 -4.47 1.03 -30.36
N ASP A 111 -5.68 0.50 -30.46
CA ASP A 111 -6.08 -0.77 -29.84
C ASP A 111 -5.48 -1.96 -30.60
N ASP A 112 -5.55 -1.95 -31.94
CA ASP A 112 -4.96 -2.98 -32.79
C ASP A 112 -3.45 -3.07 -32.58
N LYS A 113 -2.75 -1.93 -32.55
CA LYS A 113 -1.32 -1.91 -32.21
C LYS A 113 -1.03 -2.59 -30.87
N LYS A 114 -1.85 -2.32 -29.84
CA LYS A 114 -1.67 -2.94 -28.51
C LYS A 114 -1.94 -4.45 -28.56
N GLN A 115 -2.96 -4.87 -29.30
CA GLN A 115 -3.29 -6.29 -29.44
C GLN A 115 -2.23 -7.06 -30.23
N GLU A 116 -1.73 -6.52 -31.34
CA GLU A 116 -0.71 -7.14 -32.18
C GLU A 116 0.60 -7.31 -31.41
N GLU A 117 1.12 -6.25 -30.82
CA GLU A 117 2.37 -6.31 -30.07
C GLU A 117 2.23 -7.14 -28.78
N SER A 118 1.05 -7.17 -28.15
CA SER A 118 0.78 -8.07 -27.03
C SER A 118 0.74 -9.54 -27.47
N LYS A 119 0.28 -9.85 -28.69
CA LYS A 119 0.37 -11.20 -29.26
C LYS A 119 1.80 -11.62 -29.53
N GLU A 120 2.66 -10.66 -29.90
CA GLU A 120 4.12 -10.87 -30.05
C GLU A 120 4.83 -11.05 -28.69
N GLY A 121 4.11 -10.98 -27.57
CA GLY A 121 4.67 -11.17 -26.23
C GLY A 121 5.29 -9.92 -25.63
N LYS A 122 5.13 -8.74 -26.24
CA LYS A 122 5.61 -7.48 -25.69
C LYS A 122 4.73 -7.06 -24.51
N GLN A 123 5.31 -7.03 -23.31
CA GLN A 123 4.63 -6.56 -22.10
C GLN A 123 4.23 -5.07 -22.22
N PHE A 124 5.12 -4.25 -22.77
CA PHE A 124 4.91 -2.81 -22.93
C PHE A 124 4.80 -2.42 -24.40
N VAL A 125 3.76 -1.66 -24.73
CA VAL A 125 3.42 -1.24 -26.09
C VAL A 125 3.12 0.25 -26.06
N SER A 126 3.92 1.04 -26.78
CA SER A 126 3.78 2.50 -26.80
C SER A 126 2.41 2.93 -27.36
N ASN A 127 1.87 4.01 -26.80
CA ASN A 127 0.68 4.66 -27.35
C ASN A 127 1.01 5.26 -28.73
N THR A 128 0.05 5.22 -29.66
CA THR A 128 0.16 5.98 -30.90
C THR A 128 0.24 7.48 -30.60
N GLN A 129 0.84 8.28 -31.49
CA GLN A 129 1.00 9.72 -31.24
C GLN A 129 -0.33 10.42 -30.97
N LYS A 130 -1.39 9.99 -31.65
CA LYS A 130 -2.76 10.47 -31.42
C LYS A 130 -3.26 10.13 -30.02
N ALA A 131 -3.07 8.89 -29.57
CA ALA A 131 -3.45 8.48 -28.22
C ALA A 131 -2.61 9.17 -27.13
N LYS A 132 -1.32 9.44 -27.39
CA LYS A 132 -0.48 10.26 -26.50
C LYS A 132 -1.05 11.67 -26.36
N ASN A 133 -1.30 12.35 -27.48
CA ASN A 133 -1.84 13.71 -27.49
C ASN A 133 -3.24 13.79 -26.86
N ALA A 134 -4.11 12.82 -27.15
CA ALA A 134 -5.45 12.76 -26.55
C ALA A 134 -5.40 12.56 -25.03
N ARG A 135 -4.43 11.79 -24.52
CA ARG A 135 -4.21 11.65 -23.08
C ARG A 135 -3.71 12.94 -22.45
N GLU A 136 -2.76 13.61 -23.08
CA GLU A 136 -2.22 14.88 -22.59
C GLU A 136 -3.31 15.96 -22.52
N ASN A 137 -4.11 16.09 -23.58
CA ASN A 137 -5.24 17.00 -23.63
C ASN A 137 -6.31 16.67 -22.59
N ALA A 138 -6.68 15.39 -22.43
CA ALA A 138 -7.62 14.96 -21.41
C ALA A 138 -7.14 15.29 -19.99
N ASN A 139 -5.83 15.11 -19.72
CA ASN A 139 -5.24 15.48 -18.44
C ASN A 139 -5.29 16.99 -18.24
N LYS A 140 -4.94 17.78 -19.26
CA LYS A 140 -4.97 19.25 -19.20
C LYS A 140 -6.37 19.79 -18.90
N GLU A 141 -7.38 19.33 -19.63
CA GLU A 141 -8.79 19.71 -19.40
C GLU A 141 -9.24 19.36 -17.99
N GLU A 142 -8.82 18.21 -17.45
CA GLU A 142 -9.16 17.83 -16.10
C GLU A 142 -8.44 18.64 -15.02
N SER A 143 -7.18 19.05 -15.26
CA SER A 143 -6.49 19.96 -14.33
C SER A 143 -7.17 21.32 -14.29
N GLU A 144 -7.52 21.87 -15.45
CA GLU A 144 -8.22 23.16 -15.52
C GLU A 144 -9.58 23.08 -14.79
N ASN A 145 -10.29 21.96 -14.94
CA ASN A 145 -11.56 21.74 -14.25
C ASN A 145 -11.38 21.53 -12.73
N PHE A 146 -10.30 20.86 -12.31
CA PHE A 146 -9.95 20.66 -10.89
C PHE A 146 -9.57 21.98 -10.21
N GLU A 147 -8.75 22.80 -10.86
CA GLU A 147 -8.39 24.14 -10.37
C GLU A 147 -9.62 25.05 -10.29
N GLY A 148 -10.49 25.02 -11.30
CA GLY A 148 -11.76 25.75 -11.30
C GLY A 148 -12.71 25.36 -10.16
N ARG A 149 -12.78 24.06 -9.81
CA ARG A 149 -13.56 23.58 -8.65
C ARG A 149 -12.96 24.06 -7.32
N LYS A 150 -11.63 24.02 -7.17
CA LYS A 150 -10.94 24.50 -5.96
C LYS A 150 -11.12 26.00 -5.75
N GLN A 151 -11.11 26.79 -6.81
CA GLN A 151 -11.32 28.24 -6.74
C GLN A 151 -12.74 28.60 -6.29
N LYS A 152 -13.77 27.88 -6.77
CA LYS A 152 -15.17 28.07 -6.32
C LYS A 152 -15.39 27.73 -4.84
N GLN A 153 -14.71 26.71 -4.31
CA GLN A 153 -14.77 26.38 -2.87
C GLN A 153 -14.08 27.42 -1.98
N SER A 154 -13.00 28.05 -2.46
CA SER A 154 -12.29 29.11 -1.73
C SER A 154 -12.97 30.49 -1.79
N GLY A 155 -13.82 30.74 -2.78
CA GLY A 155 -14.53 32.01 -3.00
C GLY A 155 -15.77 32.25 -2.12
N GLY A 156 -16.30 31.22 -1.47
CA GLY A 156 -17.50 31.33 -0.61
C GLY A 156 -17.28 31.98 0.76
N ALA A 157 -16.04 32.23 1.18
CA ALA A 157 -15.70 32.66 2.54
C ALA A 157 -15.37 34.17 2.69
N LYS A 158 -15.57 35.00 1.66
CA LYS A 158 -15.26 36.44 1.71
C LYS A 158 -16.36 37.32 1.08
N SER A 159 -17.52 37.41 1.73
CA SER A 159 -18.26 38.68 1.77
C SER A 159 -19.36 38.64 2.84
N LYS A 160 -19.05 39.08 4.06
CA LYS A 160 -20.00 39.70 4.99
C LYS A 160 -19.22 40.42 6.10
N LYS A 161 -18.64 41.57 5.75
CA LYS A 161 -18.26 42.59 6.74
C LYS A 161 -18.35 43.97 6.08
N GLY A 162 -19.48 44.64 6.26
CA GLY A 162 -19.62 46.04 5.88
C GLY A 162 -21.06 46.54 5.81
N GLN A 163 -21.45 47.24 6.88
CA GLN A 163 -22.43 48.34 6.94
C GLN A 163 -23.93 48.03 7.01
N ALA A 164 -24.49 48.42 8.15
CA ALA A 164 -25.89 48.69 8.38
C ALA A 164 -26.29 50.03 7.75
N ALA A 165 -27.46 50.07 7.10
CA ALA A 165 -28.39 51.19 7.06
C ALA A 165 -29.72 50.74 6.41
N ASP A 166 -30.78 50.75 7.23
CA ASP A 166 -32.17 51.14 6.97
C ASP A 166 -32.90 50.77 5.65
N ASN A 167 -33.96 49.98 5.85
CA ASN A 167 -35.36 50.20 5.42
C ASN A 167 -35.99 49.24 4.38
N ASP A 168 -37.13 48.71 4.84
CA ASP A 168 -38.37 48.28 4.19
C ASP A 168 -38.45 47.15 3.14
N GLU A 169 -39.32 46.20 3.50
CA GLU A 169 -40.32 45.46 2.71
C GLU A 169 -39.84 44.69 1.46
N GLN A 170 -39.90 43.35 1.53
CA GLN A 170 -41.02 42.56 0.99
C GLN A 170 -40.63 41.08 0.86
N GLU A 171 -41.52 40.24 1.38
CA GLU A 171 -41.80 38.81 1.20
C GLU A 171 -40.91 38.00 0.20
N ASP A 172 -40.42 36.84 0.64
CA ASP A 172 -40.98 35.56 0.17
C ASP A 172 -40.41 34.36 0.94
N GLU A 173 -41.33 33.51 1.34
CA GLU A 173 -41.20 32.25 2.08
C GLU A 173 -40.35 31.22 1.33
N ALA A 174 -39.45 30.53 2.04
CA ALA A 174 -38.91 29.24 1.59
C ALA A 174 -38.62 28.36 2.81
N ASP A 175 -39.39 27.28 2.90
CA ASP A 175 -39.35 26.22 3.90
C ASP A 175 -37.93 25.68 4.19
N ASP A 176 -37.56 25.70 5.47
CA ASP A 176 -36.48 24.89 6.04
C ASP A 176 -37.03 23.48 6.34
N ASP A 177 -36.76 22.50 5.47
CA ASP A 177 -36.83 21.09 5.82
C ASP A 177 -35.41 20.50 5.83
N ALA A 178 -34.92 20.27 7.06
CA ALA A 178 -33.63 19.70 7.35
C ALA A 178 -33.75 18.18 7.40
N GLU A 179 -33.35 17.50 6.32
CA GLU A 179 -33.13 16.05 6.32
C GLU A 179 -31.62 15.74 6.36
N ALA A 180 -31.26 14.96 7.37
CA ALA A 180 -29.92 14.55 7.70
C ALA A 180 -29.44 13.47 6.71
N ALA A 181 -28.34 13.73 6.00
CA ALA A 181 -27.71 12.72 5.16
C ALA A 181 -26.75 11.87 6.01
N GLU A 182 -27.17 10.62 6.19
CA GLU A 182 -26.48 9.49 6.80
C GLU A 182 -25.10 9.23 6.13
N GLU A 183 -24.09 8.96 6.94
CA GLU A 183 -22.72 8.63 6.54
C GLU A 183 -22.63 7.13 6.18
N GLU A 184 -22.63 6.79 4.90
CA GLU A 184 -22.35 5.42 4.44
C GLU A 184 -20.84 5.17 4.38
N GLY A 185 -20.37 4.25 5.22
CA GLY A 185 -19.00 3.75 5.24
C GLY A 185 -18.77 2.70 4.15
N TYR A 186 -17.79 2.95 3.28
CA TYR A 186 -17.32 1.98 2.30
C TYR A 186 -16.31 1.02 2.94
N ASP A 187 -16.74 -0.24 3.02
CA ASP A 187 -15.95 -1.45 3.25
C ASP A 187 -14.97 -1.63 2.07
N TYR A 188 -13.67 -1.77 2.34
CA TYR A 188 -12.67 -2.02 1.30
C TYR A 188 -12.21 -3.47 1.38
N ASP A 189 -12.64 -4.22 0.38
CA ASP A 189 -12.40 -5.62 0.14
C ASP A 189 -10.89 -5.97 0.08
N GLU A 190 -10.62 -7.18 0.53
CA GLU A 190 -9.32 -7.83 0.60
C GLU A 190 -8.89 -8.30 -0.80
N ALA A 191 -8.02 -7.54 -1.48
CA ALA A 191 -7.38 -7.98 -2.71
C ALA A 191 -5.97 -8.54 -2.42
N GLN A 192 -5.78 -9.76 -2.92
CA GLN A 192 -4.57 -10.56 -2.89
C GLN A 192 -3.37 -9.92 -3.59
N ASP A 193 -2.23 -10.47 -3.21
CA ASP A 193 -0.86 -10.28 -3.67
C ASP A 193 -0.61 -9.97 -5.16
N GLY A 194 0.38 -9.10 -5.36
CA GLY A 194 1.17 -8.98 -6.58
C GLY A 194 2.51 -8.34 -6.19
N GLU A 195 3.61 -9.10 -6.27
CA GLU A 195 4.97 -8.62 -6.05
C GLU A 195 5.29 -7.46 -7.00
N PHE A 196 5.67 -6.30 -6.44
CA PHE A 196 6.25 -5.21 -7.21
C PHE A 196 7.72 -5.11 -6.82
N ASN A 197 8.59 -5.44 -7.79
CA ASN A 197 10.02 -5.19 -7.73
C ASN A 197 10.23 -3.67 -7.89
N GLU A 198 10.87 -3.04 -6.91
CA GLU A 198 11.39 -1.68 -7.04
C GLU A 198 12.78 -1.78 -7.66
N ASP A 199 12.89 -1.60 -8.97
CA ASP A 199 14.08 -1.02 -9.60
C ASP A 199 13.70 -0.45 -10.97
N GLU A 200 14.34 0.67 -11.30
CA GLU A 200 14.29 1.44 -12.55
C GLU A 200 13.15 2.48 -12.67
N VAL A 201 13.38 3.59 -11.96
CA VAL A 201 13.09 4.93 -12.50
C VAL A 201 14.19 5.25 -13.51
N ASP A 202 13.82 5.43 -14.78
CA ASP A 202 14.68 6.14 -15.73
C ASP A 202 13.88 7.21 -16.47
N ASP A 203 14.53 8.37 -16.54
CA ASP A 203 14.12 9.64 -17.15
C ASP A 203 13.86 9.45 -18.65
N ASP A 204 12.65 9.81 -19.11
CA ASP A 204 12.40 10.09 -20.53
C ASP A 204 12.93 11.52 -20.85
N ASP A 205 14.23 11.64 -21.09
CA ASP A 205 14.85 12.76 -21.81
C ASP A 205 15.38 12.19 -23.13
N ASP A 206 14.60 12.35 -24.21
CA ASP A 206 14.97 11.89 -25.55
C ASP A 206 15.23 13.12 -26.41
N GLU A 207 16.51 13.49 -26.50
CA GLU A 207 17.03 14.41 -27.50
C GLU A 207 17.03 13.73 -28.87
N ASP A 208 16.48 14.44 -29.87
CA ASP A 208 16.48 14.10 -31.29
C ASP A 208 17.85 13.60 -31.79
N VAL A 209 17.89 12.40 -32.38
CA VAL A 209 18.94 12.04 -33.35
C VAL A 209 18.32 11.43 -34.60
N ASP A 210 18.60 12.15 -35.68
CA ASP A 210 18.21 11.99 -37.07
C ASP A 210 18.74 10.69 -37.72
N GLU A 211 18.10 10.35 -38.83
CA GLU A 211 18.19 9.16 -39.68
C GLU A 211 19.61 8.69 -40.07
N GLU A 212 19.77 7.40 -40.37
CA GLU A 212 20.15 6.92 -41.73
C GLU A 212 19.98 5.39 -41.87
N GLU A 213 19.40 5.00 -42.99
CA GLU A 213 19.15 3.63 -43.45
C GLU A 213 20.46 2.88 -43.80
N VAL A 214 20.51 1.57 -43.51
CA VAL A 214 21.26 0.60 -44.35
C VAL A 214 20.50 -0.73 -44.42
N GLN A 215 20.28 -1.18 -45.65
CA GLN A 215 19.67 -2.45 -46.09
C GLN A 215 20.64 -3.65 -46.03
N GLY A 216 20.05 -4.85 -45.98
CA GLY A 216 20.60 -6.14 -46.44
C GLY A 216 21.33 -6.93 -45.35
N GLU A 217 21.29 -8.25 -45.29
CA GLU A 217 20.76 -9.35 -46.12
C GLU A 217 20.94 -10.63 -45.25
N ASP A 218 20.03 -11.59 -45.42
CA ASP A 218 20.15 -13.05 -45.32
C ASP A 218 21.18 -13.71 -44.36
N ASP A 219 20.71 -14.68 -43.55
CA ASP A 219 21.01 -16.10 -43.81
C ASP A 219 20.26 -17.06 -42.87
N GLU A 220 19.88 -18.18 -43.47
CA GLU A 220 19.15 -19.33 -42.98
C GLU A 220 19.98 -20.17 -41.97
N ASP A 221 19.33 -20.87 -41.04
CA ASP A 221 19.41 -22.34 -40.98
C ASP A 221 18.62 -22.94 -39.79
N GLU A 222 18.11 -24.14 -40.07
CA GLU A 222 17.12 -24.96 -39.37
C GLU A 222 17.69 -25.81 -38.20
N ASP A 223 16.82 -26.69 -37.66
CA ASP A 223 17.05 -27.91 -36.85
C ASP A 223 16.62 -27.78 -35.37
N ASP A 224 15.35 -28.08 -35.00
CA ASP A 224 14.70 -29.40 -34.81
C ASP A 224 15.20 -30.24 -33.60
N ALA A 225 14.26 -30.54 -32.67
CA ALA A 225 14.03 -31.84 -32.03
C ALA A 225 13.34 -31.75 -30.65
N GLU A 226 12.00 -31.83 -30.67
CA GLU A 226 11.13 -32.75 -29.91
C GLU A 226 11.70 -33.56 -28.72
N VAL A 227 11.11 -33.41 -27.53
CA VAL A 227 10.77 -34.54 -26.63
C VAL A 227 9.47 -34.24 -25.86
N ALA A 228 8.46 -35.06 -26.12
CA ALA A 228 7.21 -35.20 -25.38
C ALA A 228 7.40 -35.99 -24.07
N ASP A 229 6.64 -35.66 -23.01
CA ASP A 229 6.01 -36.68 -22.17
C ASP A 229 4.79 -36.12 -21.41
N GLU A 230 3.77 -36.97 -21.30
CA GLU A 230 2.38 -36.70 -20.97
C GLU A 230 2.10 -36.99 -19.47
N GLY A 231 1.07 -36.39 -18.86
CA GLY A 231 0.71 -36.83 -17.50
C GLY A 231 -0.34 -36.07 -16.69
N GLU A 232 -1.56 -35.98 -17.22
CA GLU A 232 -2.86 -36.02 -16.51
C GLU A 232 -3.33 -34.91 -15.53
N LYS A 233 -4.65 -34.65 -15.64
CA LYS A 233 -5.44 -33.59 -15.01
C LYS A 233 -6.36 -34.13 -13.89
N GLU A 234 -6.48 -33.32 -12.83
CA GLU A 234 -7.69 -33.03 -11.99
C GLU A 234 -8.33 -34.16 -11.12
N PRO A 235 -9.15 -33.88 -10.06
CA PRO A 235 -9.91 -32.64 -9.81
C PRO A 235 -9.98 -32.09 -8.36
N ARG A 236 -10.38 -30.81 -8.35
CA ARG A 236 -11.19 -30.02 -7.40
C ARG A 236 -11.77 -30.69 -6.13
N GLY A 237 -11.60 -29.97 -5.01
CA GLY A 237 -12.72 -29.54 -4.17
C GLY A 237 -12.69 -29.95 -2.69
N GLN A 238 -12.73 -28.96 -1.78
CA GLN A 238 -13.72 -28.94 -0.70
C GLN A 238 -13.81 -27.57 0.01
N LYS A 239 -14.89 -26.86 -0.34
CA LYS A 239 -15.55 -25.85 0.49
C LYS A 239 -15.88 -26.45 1.87
N ARG A 240 -15.43 -25.80 2.93
CA ARG A 240 -16.01 -25.85 4.29
C ARG A 240 -16.22 -24.39 4.66
N GLY A 241 -17.37 -23.87 5.05
CA GLY A 241 -18.56 -24.45 5.65
C GLY A 241 -19.05 -23.38 6.62
N ARG A 242 -20.05 -22.60 6.20
CA ARG A 242 -20.65 -21.48 6.92
C ARG A 242 -21.27 -21.98 8.23
N GLY A 243 -20.68 -21.60 9.37
CA GLY A 243 -21.25 -21.78 10.71
C GLY A 243 -21.86 -20.48 11.21
N LYS A 244 -23.19 -20.47 11.37
CA LYS A 244 -24.02 -19.39 11.90
C LYS A 244 -24.38 -19.70 13.35
N GLN A 245 -24.16 -18.73 14.25
CA GLN A 245 -24.82 -18.45 15.55
C GLN A 245 -23.82 -17.62 16.38
N SER A 246 -24.13 -16.59 17.16
CA SER A 246 -25.36 -15.95 17.63
C SER A 246 -24.87 -14.68 18.35
N GLY A 247 -25.40 -13.49 18.07
CA GLY A 247 -26.38 -12.86 18.97
C GLY A 247 -25.81 -12.50 20.35
N GLY A 248 -25.28 -11.28 20.51
CA GLY A 248 -24.77 -10.77 21.78
C GLY A 248 -24.46 -9.28 21.73
N SER A 249 -25.50 -8.45 21.68
CA SER A 249 -25.43 -6.99 21.71
C SER A 249 -24.79 -6.49 23.00
N ASN A 250 -23.72 -5.70 22.92
CA ASN A 250 -23.38 -4.77 23.99
C ASN A 250 -22.93 -3.42 23.41
N LYS A 251 -23.88 -2.48 23.48
CA LYS A 251 -23.77 -1.06 23.23
C LYS A 251 -22.76 -0.47 24.22
N LYS A 252 -21.62 0.04 23.76
CA LYS A 252 -20.74 0.90 24.56
C LYS A 252 -20.51 2.23 23.85
N GLN A 253 -21.12 3.24 24.47
CA GLN A 253 -21.01 4.68 24.25
C GLN A 253 -19.56 5.11 23.99
N LYS A 254 -19.38 5.87 22.90
CA LYS A 254 -18.12 6.53 22.54
C LYS A 254 -18.19 7.96 23.07
N ASP A 255 -17.68 8.18 24.28
CA ASP A 255 -17.42 9.53 24.78
C ASP A 255 -16.13 10.05 24.15
N ASN A 256 -16.29 11.04 23.29
CA ASN A 256 -15.22 11.83 22.70
C ASN A 256 -14.73 12.83 23.76
N SER A 257 -13.57 12.56 24.37
CA SER A 257 -12.85 13.60 25.11
C SER A 257 -11.36 13.49 24.83
N GLY A 258 -10.86 14.46 24.08
CA GLY A 258 -9.44 14.68 23.86
C GLY A 258 -8.74 14.99 25.19
N LYS A 259 -7.76 14.16 25.52
CA LYS A 259 -6.55 14.57 26.24
C LYS A 259 -5.52 13.47 26.07
N GLY A 260 -4.52 13.71 25.23
CA GLY A 260 -3.35 12.85 25.10
C GLY A 260 -2.70 12.67 26.47
N LYS A 261 -2.98 11.53 27.09
CA LYS A 261 -2.24 11.01 28.23
C LYS A 261 -1.31 9.98 27.63
N GLN A 262 -0.02 10.24 27.69
CA GLN A 262 1.02 9.25 27.36
C GLN A 262 0.73 8.02 28.23
N ASN A 263 0.09 7.03 27.64
CA ASN A 263 -0.29 5.83 28.36
C ASN A 263 0.99 5.02 28.46
N GLY A 264 1.45 4.71 29.67
CA GLY A 264 2.62 3.86 29.93
C GLY A 264 2.34 2.39 29.56
N THR A 265 1.79 2.17 28.37
CA THR A 265 1.48 0.86 27.83
C THR A 265 2.00 0.71 26.40
N VAL A 266 2.45 -0.48 26.05
CA VAL A 266 3.01 -0.84 24.74
C VAL A 266 2.11 -1.85 24.02
N GLY A 267 2.08 -1.76 22.69
CA GLY A 267 1.29 -2.66 21.85
C GLY A 267 -0.22 -2.42 21.91
N SER A 268 -0.95 -3.08 21.01
CA SER A 268 -2.42 -3.05 20.98
C SER A 268 -3.08 -3.84 22.12
N LYS A 269 -2.30 -4.63 22.87
CA LYS A 269 -2.72 -5.30 24.12
C LYS A 269 -2.71 -4.37 25.35
N HIS A 270 -2.13 -3.18 25.22
CA HIS A 270 -1.91 -2.28 26.36
C HIS A 270 -1.10 -2.94 27.49
N ASP A 271 -0.08 -3.73 27.13
CA ASP A 271 0.86 -4.28 28.12
C ASP A 271 1.61 -3.14 28.81
N PRO A 272 2.07 -3.27 30.06
CA PRO A 272 2.86 -2.23 30.72
C PRO A 272 4.10 -1.86 29.90
N ALA A 273 4.45 -0.58 29.84
CA ALA A 273 5.61 -0.10 29.09
C ALA A 273 6.94 -0.58 29.69
N ASP A 274 6.96 -0.90 30.98
CA ASP A 274 8.11 -1.48 31.65
C ASP A 274 8.42 -2.88 31.09
N ALA A 275 9.70 -3.14 30.84
CA ALA A 275 10.15 -4.44 30.38
C ALA A 275 9.84 -5.53 31.42
N PRO A 276 9.34 -6.70 30.99
CA PRO A 276 8.91 -7.75 31.92
C PRO A 276 10.07 -8.39 32.71
N ALA A 277 11.30 -8.27 32.20
CA ALA A 277 12.54 -8.75 32.81
C ALA A 277 13.72 -7.95 32.25
N PRO A 278 14.95 -8.09 32.80
CA PRO A 278 16.14 -7.48 32.19
C PRO A 278 16.37 -8.00 30.76
N ALA A 279 16.68 -7.08 29.85
CA ALA A 279 17.05 -7.43 28.48
C ALA A 279 18.35 -8.27 28.47
N GLY A 280 18.47 -9.15 27.50
CA GLY A 280 19.70 -9.84 27.17
C GLY A 280 20.73 -8.86 26.59
N SER A 281 21.94 -9.38 26.41
CA SER A 281 22.99 -8.66 25.69
C SER A 281 23.89 -9.68 25.01
N LYS A 282 24.84 -9.20 24.19
CA LYS A 282 25.88 -10.06 23.62
C LYS A 282 26.63 -10.88 24.68
N ASP A 283 26.73 -10.36 25.91
CA ASP A 283 27.42 -10.97 27.05
C ASP A 283 26.46 -11.69 28.01
N ARG A 284 25.14 -11.48 27.86
CA ARG A 284 24.07 -12.11 28.63
C ARG A 284 23.10 -12.80 27.68
N LEU A 285 23.46 -14.02 27.29
CA LEU A 285 22.68 -14.85 26.37
C LEU A 285 21.87 -15.89 27.16
N PRO A 286 20.58 -16.08 26.82
CA PRO A 286 19.77 -17.12 27.42
C PRO A 286 20.20 -18.51 26.94
N GLY A 287 20.05 -19.51 27.80
CA GLY A 287 20.33 -20.91 27.52
C GLY A 287 19.24 -21.57 26.67
N LYS A 288 19.58 -22.67 25.98
CA LYS A 288 18.60 -23.49 25.25
C LYS A 288 17.53 -24.03 26.21
N GLY A 289 16.27 -23.86 25.85
CA GLY A 289 15.10 -24.23 26.65
C GLY A 289 14.68 -23.20 27.70
N GLN A 290 15.41 -22.09 27.84
CA GLN A 290 15.05 -21.04 28.79
C GLN A 290 13.78 -20.31 28.34
N LYS A 291 12.93 -19.98 29.32
CA LYS A 291 11.75 -19.15 29.09
C LYS A 291 12.16 -17.71 28.90
N VAL A 292 11.69 -17.10 27.83
CA VAL A 292 12.01 -15.74 27.48
C VAL A 292 10.75 -15.02 26.98
N VAL A 293 10.82 -13.70 26.99
CA VAL A 293 9.77 -12.82 26.47
C VAL A 293 10.40 -11.88 25.46
N TRP A 294 9.71 -11.58 24.37
CA TRP A 294 10.16 -10.60 23.38
C TRP A 294 8.98 -9.72 22.94
N LYS A 295 9.30 -8.56 22.37
CA LYS A 295 8.30 -7.62 21.85
C LYS A 295 7.87 -8.02 20.44
N SER A 296 6.56 -8.08 20.18
CA SER A 296 5.98 -8.32 18.85
C SER A 296 4.68 -7.51 18.71
N LEU A 297 4.06 -7.49 17.53
CA LEU A 297 2.74 -6.88 17.32
C LEU A 297 1.67 -7.90 17.73
N PRO A 298 1.17 -7.95 18.98
CA PRO A 298 0.36 -6.89 19.59
C PRO A 298 0.82 -6.42 20.98
N GLY A 299 2.03 -6.79 21.40
CA GLY A 299 2.57 -6.60 22.75
C GLY A 299 3.68 -7.61 23.05
N TYR A 300 3.86 -7.97 24.31
CA TYR A 300 4.84 -8.99 24.66
C TYR A 300 4.36 -10.41 24.31
N VAL A 301 5.31 -11.25 23.89
CA VAL A 301 5.09 -12.66 23.55
C VAL A 301 6.08 -13.49 24.36
N ASP A 302 5.55 -14.48 25.07
CA ASP A 302 6.35 -15.48 25.79
C ASP A 302 6.67 -16.70 24.91
N GLY A 303 7.80 -17.33 25.22
CA GLY A 303 8.26 -18.52 24.52
C GLY A 303 9.52 -19.10 25.12
N GLU A 304 10.15 -19.99 24.36
CA GLU A 304 11.34 -20.73 24.78
C GLU A 304 12.46 -20.61 23.75
N VAL A 305 13.71 -20.59 24.22
CA VAL A 305 14.89 -20.59 23.36
C VAL A 305 15.09 -21.96 22.74
N VAL A 306 15.08 -22.03 21.40
CA VAL A 306 15.36 -23.24 20.64
C VAL A 306 16.86 -23.44 20.48
N GLU A 307 17.57 -22.38 20.07
CA GLU A 307 19.02 -22.37 19.93
C GLU A 307 19.58 -20.95 19.83
N VAL A 308 20.88 -20.80 20.11
CA VAL A 308 21.63 -19.56 19.87
C VAL A 308 22.60 -19.82 18.71
N LEU A 309 22.52 -18.97 17.70
CA LEU A 309 23.32 -19.03 16.48
C LEU A 309 24.48 -18.05 16.57
N TYR A 310 25.67 -18.56 16.23
CA TYR A 310 26.90 -17.77 16.12
C TYR A 310 27.42 -17.66 14.68
N ASP A 311 26.79 -18.38 13.74
CA ASP A 311 27.16 -18.42 12.33
C ASP A 311 25.90 -18.47 11.46
N GLN A 312 26.03 -18.14 10.17
CA GLN A 312 24.92 -18.17 9.23
C GLN A 312 24.28 -19.56 9.17
N LYS A 313 22.97 -19.63 9.38
CA LYS A 313 22.21 -20.89 9.38
C LYS A 313 20.83 -20.69 8.80
N GLU A 314 20.31 -21.71 8.14
CA GLU A 314 18.90 -21.75 7.75
C GLU A 314 18.02 -22.20 8.92
N VAL A 315 17.00 -21.42 9.21
CA VAL A 315 15.99 -21.68 10.24
C VAL A 315 14.62 -21.46 9.63
N ASP A 316 13.77 -22.49 9.66
CA ASP A 316 12.40 -22.44 9.12
C ASP A 316 12.34 -21.95 7.66
N GLY A 317 13.25 -22.46 6.82
CA GLY A 317 13.37 -22.11 5.40
C GLY A 317 13.92 -20.70 5.13
N LYS A 318 14.41 -19.99 6.16
CA LYS A 318 14.98 -18.65 6.03
C LYS A 318 16.45 -18.63 6.44
N GLN A 319 17.31 -18.02 5.63
CA GLN A 319 18.70 -17.79 6.01
C GLN A 319 18.82 -16.71 7.09
N VAL A 320 19.39 -17.08 8.23
CA VAL A 320 19.70 -16.19 9.34
C VAL A 320 21.19 -15.86 9.30
N LYS A 321 21.52 -14.59 9.13
CA LYS A 321 22.91 -14.09 9.17
C LYS A 321 23.34 -13.84 10.63
N ALA A 322 23.78 -14.87 11.34
CA ALA A 322 24.38 -14.74 12.66
C ALA A 322 25.92 -14.68 12.56
N LYS A 323 26.55 -14.04 13.54
CA LYS A 323 28.01 -13.96 13.70
C LYS A 323 28.39 -14.13 15.16
N LYS A 324 29.65 -14.48 15.43
CA LYS A 324 30.15 -14.63 16.80
C LYS A 324 29.96 -13.37 17.65
N ASP A 325 30.15 -12.19 17.05
CA ASP A 325 29.98 -10.88 17.70
C ASP A 325 28.54 -10.31 17.58
N ASP A 326 27.67 -10.92 16.76
CA ASP A 326 26.24 -10.57 16.61
C ASP A 326 25.41 -11.87 16.58
N PRO A 327 25.30 -12.56 17.72
CA PRO A 327 24.59 -13.83 17.79
C PRO A 327 23.09 -13.62 17.55
N ARG A 328 22.42 -14.63 16.97
CA ARG A 328 20.97 -14.61 16.74
C ARG A 328 20.31 -15.72 17.54
N ILE A 329 19.22 -15.40 18.21
CA ILE A 329 18.54 -16.33 19.11
C ILE A 329 17.26 -16.80 18.44
N VAL A 330 17.16 -18.11 18.23
CA VAL A 330 15.98 -18.76 17.67
C VAL A 330 15.04 -19.09 18.81
N LEU A 331 13.81 -18.62 18.71
CA LEU A 331 12.78 -18.71 19.73
C LEU A 331 11.57 -19.45 19.17
N LYS A 332 10.83 -20.11 20.06
CA LYS A 332 9.53 -20.70 19.75
C LYS A 332 8.47 -20.06 20.64
N SER A 333 7.47 -19.45 20.01
CA SER A 333 6.32 -18.85 20.70
C SER A 333 5.50 -19.89 21.45
N SER A 334 5.24 -19.69 22.74
CA SER A 334 4.37 -20.57 23.54
C SER A 334 2.94 -20.62 23.00
N SER A 335 2.42 -19.47 22.57
CA SER A 335 1.02 -19.32 22.15
C SER A 335 0.75 -19.79 20.73
N SER A 336 1.69 -19.56 19.81
CA SER A 336 1.49 -19.87 18.38
C SER A 336 2.32 -21.05 17.87
N GLY A 337 3.32 -21.50 18.62
CA GLY A 337 4.26 -22.54 18.20
C GLY A 337 5.21 -22.12 17.08
N LYS A 338 5.10 -20.88 16.57
CA LYS A 338 5.91 -20.35 15.48
C LYS A 338 7.34 -20.10 15.91
N ILE A 339 8.27 -20.31 14.98
CA ILE A 339 9.68 -20.00 15.15
C ILE A 339 9.92 -18.54 14.76
N CYS A 340 10.60 -17.80 15.61
CA CYS A 340 11.10 -16.46 15.31
C CYS A 340 12.58 -16.35 15.70
N VAL A 341 13.24 -15.31 15.19
CA VAL A 341 14.68 -15.10 15.40
C VAL A 341 14.92 -13.66 15.80
N HIS A 342 15.49 -13.45 16.98
CA HIS A 342 15.75 -12.11 17.51
C HIS A 342 17.22 -11.92 17.87
N LYS A 343 17.61 -10.65 18.04
CA LYS A 343 18.88 -10.28 18.66
C LYS A 343 18.81 -10.43 20.18
N PRO A 344 19.94 -10.55 20.89
CA PRO A 344 19.95 -10.71 22.34
C PRO A 344 19.30 -9.55 23.11
N ASP A 345 19.44 -8.32 22.62
CA ASP A 345 18.90 -7.09 23.22
C ASP A 345 17.37 -6.99 23.13
N ALA A 346 16.75 -7.67 22.18
CA ALA A 346 15.30 -7.71 22.00
C ALA A 346 14.60 -8.78 22.86
N ILE A 347 15.35 -9.52 23.69
CA ILE A 347 14.86 -10.66 24.46
C ILE A 347 15.02 -10.37 25.95
N TYR A 348 13.94 -10.57 26.70
CA TYR A 348 13.84 -10.32 28.14
C TYR A 348 13.69 -11.64 28.87
N PHE A 349 14.50 -11.86 29.90
CA PHE A 349 14.49 -13.10 30.67
C PHE A 349 15.11 -12.91 32.05
N ASP A 350 14.72 -13.75 32.99
CA ASP A 350 15.34 -13.87 34.31
C ASP A 350 16.47 -14.92 34.28
N ASP A 351 17.43 -14.81 35.21
CA ASP A 351 18.62 -15.68 35.29
C ASP A 351 18.32 -17.12 35.73
#